data_AF-A0A2M6W9B5-F1
#
_entry.id   AF-A0A2M6W9B5-F1
#
_cell.length_a   1.000
_cell.length_b   1.000
_cell.length_c   1.000
_cell.angle_alpha   90.00
_cell.angle_beta   90.00
_cell.angle_gamma   90.00
#
_symmetry.space_group_name_H-M   'P 1'
#
loop_
_entity.id
_entity.type
_entity.pdbx_description
1 polymer ?
#
loop_
_entity_poly.entity_id
_entity_poly.type
_entity_poly.pdbx_seq_one_letter_code
_entity_poly.pdbx_strand_id
1 'polypeptide(L)'
;MKKPFVVIHHEPTPEQFRIVRQERAAFLEARLDQLKEVVHTMSGDLKSSEEFQKVYAKLLSFIGRTESILQSAEDNKGEIAFFDLFIKRLDALVERVNSLDFSVLPLEREQTIRDILELIEVH
;
A
#
# COMPACT_ATOMS: atom_id res chain seq x y z
N MET A 1 -12.04 -13.45 -49.75
CA MET A 1 -13.07 -12.95 -48.81
C MET A 1 -12.58 -13.17 -47.39
N LYS A 2 -12.27 -12.10 -46.62
CA LYS A 2 -11.89 -12.23 -45.20
C LYS A 2 -13.18 -12.29 -44.37
N LYS A 3 -13.41 -13.37 -43.61
CA LYS A 3 -14.52 -13.46 -42.66
C LYS A 3 -14.27 -12.46 -41.52
N PRO A 4 -15.24 -11.63 -41.13
CA PRO A 4 -15.10 -10.80 -39.95
C PRO A 4 -15.15 -11.72 -38.72
N PHE A 5 -14.09 -11.73 -37.93
CA PHE A 5 -14.08 -12.35 -36.62
C PHE A 5 -14.87 -11.44 -35.68
N VAL A 6 -15.95 -11.96 -35.10
CA VAL A 6 -16.66 -11.27 -34.02
C VAL A 6 -15.79 -11.41 -32.77
N VAL A 7 -15.16 -10.31 -32.36
CA VAL A 7 -14.51 -10.23 -31.05
C VAL A 7 -15.64 -10.09 -30.02
N ILE A 8 -15.95 -11.18 -29.33
CA ILE A 8 -16.90 -11.14 -28.22
C ILE A 8 -16.15 -10.55 -27.02
N HIS A 9 -16.41 -9.29 -26.71
CA HIS A 9 -16.00 -8.71 -25.44
C HIS A 9 -16.86 -9.35 -24.34
N HIS A 10 -16.30 -10.30 -23.59
CA HIS A 10 -16.94 -10.78 -22.37
C HIS A 10 -16.67 -9.80 -21.24
N GLU A 11 -17.74 -9.15 -20.77
CA GLU A 11 -17.70 -8.43 -19.51
C GLU A 11 -17.44 -9.43 -18.36
N PRO A 12 -16.64 -9.07 -17.36
CA PRO A 12 -16.34 -9.98 -16.26
C PRO A 12 -17.62 -10.33 -15.50
N THR A 13 -17.75 -11.60 -15.11
CA THR A 13 -18.87 -12.05 -14.30
C THR A 13 -18.75 -11.55 -12.85
N PRO A 14 -19.85 -11.47 -12.09
CA PRO A 14 -19.79 -11.16 -10.65
C PRO A 14 -18.84 -12.07 -9.88
N GLU A 15 -18.75 -13.34 -10.26
CA GLU A 15 -17.84 -14.31 -9.66
C GLU A 15 -16.37 -14.03 -9.99
N GLN A 16 -16.07 -13.62 -11.24
CA GLN A 16 -14.72 -13.17 -11.59
C GLN A 16 -14.31 -11.92 -10.81
N PHE A 17 -15.24 -10.96 -10.63
CA PHE A 17 -14.98 -9.80 -9.78
C PHE A 17 -14.73 -10.19 -8.31
N ARG A 18 -15.48 -11.17 -7.78
CA ARG A 18 -15.29 -11.71 -6.44
C ARG A 18 -13.90 -12.33 -6.27
N ILE A 19 -13.48 -13.18 -7.21
CA ILE A 19 -12.15 -13.81 -7.22
C ILE A 19 -11.05 -12.74 -7.25
N VAL A 20 -11.14 -11.76 -8.16
CA VAL A 20 -10.12 -10.71 -8.24
C VAL A 20 -10.06 -9.89 -6.95
N ARG A 21 -11.19 -9.57 -6.30
CA ARG A 21 -11.16 -8.90 -4.99
C ARG A 21 -10.44 -9.72 -3.93
N GLN A 22 -10.67 -11.04 -3.88
CA GLN A 22 -9.98 -11.92 -2.93
C GLN A 22 -8.47 -11.99 -3.19
N GLU A 23 -8.05 -12.04 -4.46
CA GLU A 23 -6.63 -11.94 -4.81
C GLU A 23 -6.03 -10.61 -4.32
N ARG A 24 -6.73 -9.49 -4.53
CA ARG A 24 -6.28 -8.18 -4.05
C ARG A 24 -6.24 -8.08 -2.53
N ALA A 25 -7.19 -8.68 -1.83
CA ALA A 25 -7.17 -8.78 -0.37
C ALA A 25 -5.90 -9.52 0.11
N ALA A 26 -5.58 -10.68 -0.48
CA ALA A 26 -4.37 -11.42 -0.12
C ALA A 26 -3.08 -10.63 -0.38
N PHE A 27 -3.00 -9.88 -1.49
CA PHE A 27 -1.85 -9.00 -1.76
C PHE A 27 -1.76 -7.85 -0.75
N LEU A 28 -2.89 -7.22 -0.42
CA LEU A 28 -2.95 -6.16 0.59
C LEU A 28 -2.50 -6.66 1.97
N GLU A 29 -2.97 -7.83 2.39
CA GLU A 29 -2.61 -8.47 3.66
C GLU A 29 -1.10 -8.71 3.73
N ALA A 30 -0.52 -9.38 2.74
CA ALA A 30 0.91 -9.67 2.70
C ALA A 30 1.78 -8.41 2.78
N ARG A 31 1.37 -7.32 2.10
CA ARG A 31 2.11 -6.06 2.10
C ARG A 31 1.92 -5.25 3.37
N LEU A 32 0.72 -5.31 3.95
CA LEU A 32 0.44 -4.71 5.23
C LEU A 32 1.29 -5.35 6.33
N ASP A 33 1.43 -6.68 6.33
CA ASP A 33 2.27 -7.39 7.27
C ASP A 33 3.75 -7.01 7.12
N GLN A 34 4.23 -6.91 5.88
CA GLN A 34 5.57 -6.43 5.60
C GLN A 34 5.78 -4.99 6.10
N LEU A 35 4.81 -4.09 5.89
CA LEU A 35 4.89 -2.72 6.40
C LEU A 35 4.96 -2.71 7.94
N LYS A 36 4.11 -3.51 8.61
CA LYS A 36 4.10 -3.63 10.07
C LYS A 36 5.46 -4.11 10.59
N GLU A 37 6.06 -5.10 9.95
CA GLU A 37 7.37 -5.64 10.33
C GLU A 37 8.48 -4.59 10.20
N VAL A 38 8.54 -3.91 9.05
CA VAL A 38 9.55 -2.86 8.80
C VAL A 38 9.37 -1.70 9.79
N VAL A 39 8.15 -1.21 9.98
CA VAL A 39 7.85 -0.13 10.94
C VAL A 39 8.19 -0.55 12.38
N HIS A 40 7.94 -1.80 12.75
CA HIS A 40 8.29 -2.33 14.06
C HIS A 40 9.81 -2.33 14.28
N THR A 41 10.56 -2.84 13.30
CA THR A 41 12.03 -2.91 13.32
C THR A 41 12.64 -1.53 13.50
N MET A 42 12.08 -0.52 12.84
CA MET A 42 12.58 0.86 12.84
C MET A 42 11.99 1.73 13.95
N SER A 43 11.14 1.16 14.80
CA SER A 43 10.37 1.93 15.79
C SER A 43 11.25 2.64 16.83
N GLY A 44 12.44 2.11 17.13
CA GLY A 44 13.41 2.74 18.02
C GLY A 44 13.95 4.04 17.41
N ASP A 45 14.45 3.97 16.18
CA ASP A 45 15.01 5.11 15.46
C ASP A 45 13.94 6.17 15.15
N LEU A 46 12.74 5.72 14.77
CA LEU A 46 11.63 6.62 14.50
C LEU A 46 11.10 7.33 15.76
N LYS A 47 11.39 6.82 16.97
CA LYS A 47 11.03 7.49 18.22
C LYS A 47 12.11 8.42 18.76
N SER A 48 13.28 8.49 18.10
CA SER A 48 14.44 9.25 18.58
C SER A 48 14.28 10.77 18.52
N SER A 49 13.40 11.29 17.64
CA SER A 49 13.16 12.73 17.47
C SER A 49 11.68 13.06 17.33
N GLU A 50 11.29 14.31 17.64
CA GLU A 50 9.90 14.77 17.49
C GLU A 50 9.41 14.66 16.04
N GLU A 51 10.27 14.95 15.07
CA GLU A 51 9.95 14.86 13.64
C GLU A 51 9.67 13.40 13.24
N PHE A 52 10.53 12.46 13.63
CA PHE A 52 10.35 11.05 13.28
C PHE A 52 9.17 10.43 14.03
N GLN A 53 8.85 10.90 15.24
CA GLN A 53 7.65 10.49 15.96
C GLN A 53 6.37 10.87 15.18
N LYS A 54 6.35 12.02 14.51
CA LYS A 54 5.24 12.41 13.63
C LYS A 54 5.12 11.47 12.43
N VAL A 55 6.25 11.09 11.81
CA VAL A 55 6.28 10.12 10.72
C VAL A 55 5.75 8.76 11.19
N TYR A 56 6.23 8.27 12.33
CA TYR A 56 5.78 7.02 12.94
C TYR A 56 4.27 7.02 13.23
N ALA A 57 3.74 8.10 13.82
CA ALA A 57 2.32 8.22 14.08
C ALA A 57 1.48 8.18 12.80
N LYS A 58 1.93 8.84 11.73
CA LYS A 58 1.26 8.80 10.42
C LYS A 58 1.34 7.43 9.75
N LEU A 59 2.45 6.72 9.88
CA LEU A 59 2.60 5.33 9.42
C LEU A 59 1.62 4.39 10.14
N LEU A 60 1.48 4.51 11.46
CA LEU A 60 0.49 3.74 12.22
C LEU A 60 -0.95 4.06 11.78
N SER A 61 -1.26 5.34 11.55
CA SER A 61 -2.55 5.75 11.01
C SER A 61 -2.81 5.17 9.61
N PHE A 62 -1.79 5.12 8.75
CA PHE A 62 -1.88 4.50 7.43
C PHE A 62 -2.07 2.97 7.50
N ILE A 63 -1.39 2.28 8.43
CA ILE A 63 -1.60 0.85 8.71
C ILE A 63 -3.07 0.60 9.09
N GLY A 64 -3.65 1.37 10.02
CA GLY A 64 -5.05 1.21 10.41
C GLY A 64 -6.06 1.49 9.27
N ARG A 65 -5.75 2.45 8.39
CA ARG A 65 -6.53 2.66 7.15
C ARG A 65 -6.43 1.47 6.21
N THR A 66 -5.25 0.90 6.05
CA THR A 66 -5.01 -0.28 5.21
C THR A 66 -5.77 -1.50 5.73
N GLU A 67 -5.81 -1.70 7.05
CA GLU A 67 -6.63 -2.74 7.69
C GLU A 67 -8.13 -2.59 7.36
N SER A 68 -8.64 -1.36 7.39
CA SER A 68 -10.04 -1.06 7.03
C SER A 68 -10.34 -1.34 5.55
N ILE A 69 -9.38 -1.06 4.67
CA ILE A 69 -9.47 -1.34 3.24
C ILE A 69 -9.40 -2.85 2.97
N LEU A 70 -8.52 -3.57 3.66
CA LEU A 70 -8.42 -5.03 3.59
C LEU A 70 -9.74 -5.68 4.00
N GLN A 71 -10.30 -5.30 5.14
CA GLN A 71 -11.60 -5.81 5.59
C GLN A 71 -12.70 -5.55 4.55
N SER A 72 -12.68 -4.38 3.90
CA SER A 72 -13.63 -4.06 2.83
C SER A 72 -13.46 -4.98 1.62
N ALA A 73 -12.22 -5.30 1.24
CA ALA A 73 -11.92 -6.22 0.15
C ALA A 73 -12.38 -7.67 0.48
N GLU A 74 -12.14 -8.13 1.71
CA GLU A 74 -12.58 -9.44 2.21
C GLU A 74 -14.12 -9.57 2.26
N ASP A 75 -14.79 -8.48 2.65
CA ASP A 75 -16.25 -8.34 2.60
C ASP A 75 -16.81 -8.26 1.16
N ASN A 76 -15.96 -8.37 0.13
CA ASN A 76 -16.30 -8.24 -1.29
C ASN A 76 -16.86 -6.85 -1.65
N LYS A 77 -16.48 -5.81 -0.91
CA LYS A 77 -16.82 -4.41 -1.17
C LYS A 77 -15.65 -3.70 -1.85
N GLY A 78 -15.89 -2.49 -2.35
CA GLY A 78 -14.85 -1.67 -2.99
C GLY A 78 -14.60 -1.98 -4.46
N GLU A 79 -13.96 -1.01 -5.12
CA GLU A 79 -13.63 -1.06 -6.53
C GLU A 79 -12.25 -1.69 -6.75
N ILE A 80 -12.14 -2.59 -7.73
CA ILE A 80 -10.85 -3.25 -8.04
C ILE A 80 -9.80 -2.24 -8.48
N ALA A 81 -10.18 -1.24 -9.28
CA ALA A 81 -9.26 -0.19 -9.71
C ALA A 81 -8.70 0.61 -8.53
N PHE A 82 -9.52 0.84 -7.50
CA PHE A 82 -9.06 1.45 -6.25
C PHE A 82 -8.05 0.54 -5.53
N PHE A 83 -8.33 -0.75 -5.39
CA PHE A 83 -7.40 -1.70 -4.77
C PHE A 83 -6.08 -1.80 -5.55
N ASP A 84 -6.12 -1.84 -6.88
CA ASP A 84 -4.92 -1.87 -7.72
C ASP A 84 -4.03 -0.63 -7.50
N LEU A 85 -4.63 0.56 -7.41
CA LEU A 85 -3.91 1.79 -7.13
C LEU A 85 -3.36 1.81 -5.70
N PHE A 86 -4.16 1.36 -4.74
CA PHE A 86 -3.78 1.32 -3.34
C PHE A 86 -2.63 0.34 -3.07
N ILE A 87 -2.65 -0.85 -3.69
CA ILE A 87 -1.56 -1.84 -3.58
C ILE A 87 -0.25 -1.26 -4.10
N LYS A 88 -0.25 -0.62 -5.28
CA LYS A 88 0.97 0.03 -5.81
C LYS A 88 1.54 1.09 -4.87
N ARG A 89 0.66 1.85 -4.22
CA ARG A 89 1.04 2.86 -3.23
C ARG A 89 1.62 2.22 -1.97
N LEU A 90 1.01 1.16 -1.47
CA LEU A 90 1.48 0.39 -0.33
C LEU A 90 2.84 -0.28 -0.62
N ASP A 91 3.02 -0.85 -1.81
CA ASP A 91 4.29 -1.40 -2.29
C ASP A 91 5.39 -0.34 -2.24
N ALA A 92 5.15 0.83 -2.86
CA ALA A 92 6.10 1.94 -2.84
C ALA A 92 6.42 2.42 -1.42
N LEU A 93 5.42 2.46 -0.54
CA LEU A 93 5.60 2.85 0.85
C LEU A 93 6.50 1.84 1.58
N VAL A 94 6.25 0.54 1.43
CA VAL A 94 7.06 -0.52 2.05
C VAL A 94 8.52 -0.41 1.61
N GLU A 95 8.76 -0.25 0.31
CA GLU A 95 10.11 -0.08 -0.22
C GLU A 95 10.81 1.15 0.37
N ARG A 96 10.11 2.29 0.47
CA ARG A 96 10.68 3.53 0.99
C ARG A 96 10.95 3.49 2.48
N VAL A 97 10.03 2.94 3.27
CA VAL A 97 10.28 2.75 4.71
C VAL A 97 11.47 1.80 4.90
N ASN A 98 11.54 0.70 4.14
CA ASN A 98 12.66 -0.24 4.24
C ASN A 98 14.00 0.37 3.78
N SER A 99 13.98 1.40 2.92
CA SER A 99 15.17 2.12 2.48
C SER A 99 15.65 3.20 3.46
N LEU A 100 14.89 3.49 4.51
CA LEU A 100 15.22 4.55 5.46
C LEU A 100 16.39 4.12 6.35
N ASP A 101 17.59 4.52 5.95
CA ASP A 101 18.81 4.27 6.70
C ASP A 101 19.14 5.47 7.60
N PHE A 102 19.34 5.26 8.90
CA PHE A 102 19.69 6.33 9.84
C PHE A 102 21.19 6.63 9.89
N SER A 103 22.01 5.84 9.20
CA SER A 103 23.46 6.01 9.07
C SER A 103 23.89 6.92 7.90
N VAL A 104 22.98 7.21 6.96
CA VAL A 104 23.24 8.07 5.79
C VAL A 104 23.22 9.56 6.13
N LEU A 105 23.61 10.39 5.15
CA LEU A 105 23.62 11.84 5.31
C LEU A 105 22.20 12.37 5.62
N PRO A 106 22.08 13.39 6.51
CA PRO A 106 20.78 13.93 6.91
C PRO A 106 19.86 14.32 5.76
N LEU A 107 20.42 14.87 4.67
CA LEU A 107 19.64 15.29 3.48
C LEU A 107 18.96 14.13 2.75
N GLU A 108 19.65 12.99 2.60
CA GLU A 108 19.09 11.81 1.92
C GLU A 108 17.97 11.17 2.76
N ARG A 109 18.17 11.16 4.08
CA ARG A 109 17.16 10.72 5.03
C ARG A 109 15.94 11.64 5.04
N GLU A 110 16.15 12.95 5.04
CA GLU A 110 15.05 13.93 4.95
C GLU A 110 14.24 13.76 3.66
N GLN A 111 14.90 13.51 2.53
CA GLN A 111 14.20 13.22 1.27
C GLN A 111 13.36 11.94 1.37
N THR A 112 13.94 10.86 1.91
CA THR A 112 13.22 9.59 2.09
C THR A 112 11.99 9.76 3.00
N ILE A 113 12.11 10.56 4.06
CA ILE A 113 10.99 10.88 4.95
C ILE A 113 9.91 11.66 4.22
N ARG A 114 10.27 12.65 3.39
CA ARG A 114 9.30 13.39 2.58
C ARG A 114 8.56 12.46 1.61
N ASP A 115 9.28 11.56 0.93
CA ASP A 115 8.68 10.57 0.02
C ASP A 115 7.68 9.68 0.78
N ILE A 116 8.04 9.21 1.98
CA ILE A 116 7.14 8.43 2.86
C ILE A 116 5.89 9.24 3.22
N LEU A 117 6.05 10.51 3.61
CA LEU A 117 4.94 11.39 3.99
C LEU A 117 4.00 11.65 2.80
N GLU A 118 4.54 11.90 1.61
CA GLU A 118 3.74 12.04 0.39
C GLU A 118 2.94 10.76 0.13
N LEU A 119 3.57 9.60 0.24
CA LEU A 119 2.92 8.31 0.07
C LEU A 119 1.86 8.00 1.14
N ILE A 120 1.75 8.71 2.26
CA ILE A 120 0.67 8.48 3.26
C ILE A 120 -0.37 9.60 3.32
N GLU A 121 -0.07 10.80 2.80
CA GLU A 121 -0.92 11.99 2.94
C GLU A 121 -1.88 12.27 1.78
N VAL A 122 -1.66 11.73 0.57
CA VAL A 122 -2.58 11.99 -0.56
C VAL A 122 -4.02 11.56 -0.22
N HIS A 123 -4.91 12.57 -0.25
CA HIS A 123 -6.36 12.55 -0.04
C HIS A 123 -7.13 12.06 -1.27
#